data_AF-A0A537NXL0-F1
#
_entry.id   AF-A0A537NXL0-F1
#
_cell.length_a   1.000
_cell.length_b   1.000
_cell.length_c   1.000
_cell.angle_alpha   90.00
_cell.angle_beta   90.00
_cell.angle_gamma   90.00
#
_symmetry.space_group_name_H-M   'P 1'
#
loop_
_entity.id
_entity.type
_entity.pdbx_description
1 polymer ?
#
loop_
_entity_poly.entity_id
_entity_poly.type
_entity_poly.pdbx_seq_one_letter_code
_entity_poly.pdbx_strand_id
1 'polypeptide(L)'
;MAKQPRLPETPDGTQPSGAAPAPSYVVGYGLPPAHTRYKPGHRGCGGRPKRQRNVGTVLKDTLDERITIREGKRTRSVSKLDAIILAIIADFLGRHGNQAEPTQPPESNEKPETGEAEPPSKEIKETKS
;
A
#
# COMPACT_ATOMS: atom_id res chain seq x y z
N MET A 1 38.98 45.83 -64.70
CA MET A 1 39.71 44.59 -65.04
C MET A 1 41.03 44.57 -64.28
N ALA A 2 41.14 43.76 -63.24
CA ALA A 2 42.41 43.26 -62.71
C ALA A 2 42.12 41.99 -61.91
N LYS A 3 42.95 40.99 -62.13
CA LYS A 3 42.70 39.55 -61.96
C LYS A 3 43.04 39.15 -60.52
N GLN A 4 42.13 38.46 -59.83
CA GLN A 4 42.46 37.80 -58.55
C GLN A 4 43.50 36.68 -58.79
N PRO A 5 44.52 36.53 -57.94
CA PRO A 5 45.21 35.24 -57.81
C PRO A 5 44.49 34.34 -56.80
N ARG A 6 44.28 33.07 -57.17
CA ARG A 6 43.68 32.00 -56.36
C ARG A 6 44.73 31.22 -55.54
N LEU A 7 44.40 30.98 -54.27
CA LEU A 7 44.72 29.84 -53.37
C LEU A 7 46.20 29.58 -52.96
N PRO A 8 46.48 28.94 -51.80
CA PRO A 8 45.76 27.80 -51.20
C PRO A 8 45.10 28.03 -49.82
N GLU A 9 43.99 27.32 -49.59
CA GLU A 9 43.37 27.18 -48.27
C GLU A 9 44.17 26.16 -47.44
N THR A 10 44.69 26.61 -46.30
CA THR A 10 45.25 25.76 -45.24
C THR A 10 44.15 25.38 -44.27
N PRO A 11 43.81 24.08 -44.11
CA PRO A 11 42.93 23.64 -43.04
C PRO A 11 43.75 23.39 -41.77
N ASP A 12 44.31 24.44 -41.18
CA ASP A 12 44.92 24.31 -39.85
C ASP A 12 43.89 24.64 -38.79
N GLY A 13 43.03 23.65 -38.55
CA GLY A 13 42.24 23.52 -37.34
C GLY A 13 43.17 23.50 -36.13
N THR A 14 43.51 24.71 -35.66
CA THR A 14 44.27 24.95 -34.43
C THR A 14 43.44 24.45 -33.26
N GLN A 15 43.62 23.19 -32.91
CA GLN A 15 43.23 22.64 -31.62
C GLN A 15 44.24 23.15 -30.58
N PRO A 16 43.82 23.79 -29.47
CA PRO A 16 44.76 24.13 -28.40
C PRO A 16 45.28 22.84 -27.76
N SER A 17 46.51 22.48 -28.15
CA SER A 17 47.36 21.51 -27.46
C SER A 17 47.69 22.06 -26.08
N GLY A 18 47.09 21.48 -25.03
CA GLY A 18 47.30 21.96 -23.67
C GLY A 18 46.39 21.36 -22.60
N ALA A 19 46.08 20.07 -22.68
CA ALA A 19 45.56 19.31 -21.54
C ALA A 19 45.78 17.80 -21.81
N ALA A 20 46.29 17.08 -20.81
CA ALA A 20 46.55 15.64 -20.85
C ALA A 20 45.41 14.85 -21.53
N PRO A 21 45.69 13.77 -22.29
CA PRO A 21 44.64 12.99 -22.92
C PRO A 21 43.72 12.43 -21.83
N ALA A 22 42.48 12.92 -21.81
CA ALA A 22 41.44 12.36 -20.95
C ALA A 22 41.38 10.83 -21.20
N PRO A 23 41.22 10.00 -20.16
CA PRO A 23 41.21 8.56 -20.33
C PRO A 23 40.11 8.19 -21.33
N SER A 24 40.51 7.49 -22.39
CA SER A 24 39.59 6.92 -23.37
C SER A 24 38.52 6.11 -22.63
N TYR A 25 37.25 6.51 -22.76
CA TYR A 25 36.13 5.85 -22.09
C TYR A 25 36.02 4.40 -22.55
N VAL A 26 36.49 3.45 -21.73
CA VAL A 26 36.44 2.02 -22.03
C VAL A 26 35.01 1.53 -21.82
N VAL A 27 34.39 1.05 -22.91
CA VAL A 27 33.06 0.45 -22.89
C VAL A 27 33.15 -0.97 -22.30
N GLY A 28 32.24 -1.31 -21.40
CA GLY A 28 32.17 -2.60 -20.73
C GLY A 28 30.78 -2.88 -20.16
N TYR A 29 30.62 -3.98 -19.42
CA TYR A 29 29.33 -4.31 -18.81
C TYR A 29 28.91 -3.23 -17.79
N GLY A 30 27.72 -2.66 -17.95
CA GLY A 30 27.23 -1.55 -17.12
C GLY A 30 27.80 -0.17 -17.45
N LEU A 31 28.69 -0.06 -18.46
CA LEU A 31 29.25 1.22 -18.94
C LEU A 31 28.79 1.49 -20.39
N PRO A 32 27.60 2.11 -20.58
CA PRO A 32 27.08 2.37 -21.93
C PRO A 32 27.95 3.41 -22.67
N PRO A 33 28.18 3.25 -23.99
CA PRO A 33 28.98 4.17 -24.79
C PRO A 33 28.59 5.64 -24.62
N ALA A 34 29.58 6.53 -24.51
CA ALA A 34 29.35 7.94 -24.20
C ALA A 34 28.38 8.67 -25.17
N HIS A 35 28.37 8.27 -26.44
CA HIS A 35 27.54 8.87 -27.49
C HIS A 35 26.06 8.43 -27.46
N THR A 36 25.71 7.33 -26.76
CA THR A 36 24.33 6.85 -26.63
C THR A 36 23.69 7.22 -25.29
N ARG A 37 24.46 7.74 -24.33
CA ARG A 37 23.94 8.11 -23.01
C ARG A 37 22.97 9.28 -23.12
N TYR A 38 21.86 9.18 -22.40
CA TYR A 38 20.94 10.30 -22.22
C TYR A 38 21.61 11.44 -21.43
N LYS A 39 21.41 12.68 -21.87
CA LYS A 39 21.83 13.87 -21.10
C LYS A 39 20.99 13.98 -19.82
N PRO A 40 21.53 14.54 -18.72
CA PRO A 40 20.72 14.85 -17.54
C PRO A 40 19.48 15.68 -17.92
N GLY A 41 18.31 15.25 -17.45
CA GLY A 41 17.02 15.89 -17.79
C GLY A 41 16.40 15.45 -19.12
N HIS A 42 16.97 14.48 -19.83
CA HIS A 42 16.36 13.93 -21.05
C HIS A 42 15.05 13.18 -20.72
N ARG A 43 14.00 13.40 -21.51
CA ARG A 43 12.65 12.82 -21.27
C ARG A 43 12.65 11.28 -21.30
N GLY A 44 13.58 10.67 -22.04
CA GLY A 44 13.70 9.21 -22.16
C GLY A 44 14.27 8.49 -20.93
N CYS A 45 14.94 9.18 -20.00
CA CYS A 45 15.52 8.57 -18.79
C CYS A 45 14.74 8.86 -17.50
N GLY A 46 13.59 9.52 -17.59
CA GLY A 46 12.77 9.91 -16.42
C GLY A 46 11.76 8.87 -15.96
N GLY A 47 11.69 7.70 -16.62
CA GLY A 47 10.67 6.69 -16.37
C GLY A 47 9.25 7.22 -16.53
N ARG A 48 8.28 6.53 -15.93
CA ARG A 48 6.91 7.02 -15.88
C ARG A 48 6.84 8.28 -15.02
N PRO A 49 6.31 9.41 -15.52
CA PRO A 49 6.25 10.65 -14.77
C PRO A 49 5.49 10.48 -13.46
N LYS A 50 6.07 11.01 -12.37
CA LYS A 50 5.47 10.99 -11.04
C LYS A 50 4.10 11.65 -11.08
N ARG A 51 3.11 11.02 -10.42
CA ARG A 51 1.74 11.53 -10.24
C ARG A 51 0.90 11.71 -11.52
N GLN A 52 1.22 11.00 -12.60
CA GLN A 52 0.28 10.92 -13.73
C GLN A 52 -1.03 10.28 -13.25
N ARG A 53 -2.16 11.00 -13.40
CA ARG A 53 -3.50 10.46 -13.18
C ARG A 53 -3.66 9.21 -14.04
N ASN A 54 -3.96 8.09 -13.40
CA ASN A 54 -4.35 6.85 -14.06
C ASN A 54 -5.73 6.42 -13.55
N VAL A 55 -6.31 5.43 -14.22
CA VAL A 55 -7.61 4.88 -13.85
C VAL A 55 -7.63 4.45 -12.38
N GLY A 56 -6.56 3.81 -11.90
CA GLY A 56 -6.44 3.39 -10.50
C GLY A 56 -6.41 4.54 -9.49
N THR A 57 -5.74 5.66 -9.78
CA THR A 57 -5.73 6.84 -8.90
C THR A 57 -7.09 7.50 -8.90
N VAL A 58 -7.70 7.67 -10.07
CA VAL A 58 -9.03 8.27 -10.17
C VAL A 58 -10.06 7.43 -9.42
N LEU A 59 -10.02 6.11 -9.58
CA LEU A 59 -10.93 5.21 -8.86
C LEU A 59 -10.77 5.36 -7.34
N LYS A 60 -9.54 5.33 -6.82
CA LYS A 60 -9.28 5.52 -5.39
C LYS A 60 -9.80 6.86 -4.89
N ASP A 61 -9.43 7.95 -5.57
CA ASP A 61 -9.86 9.31 -5.21
C ASP A 61 -11.39 9.43 -5.19
N THR A 62 -12.08 8.83 -6.18
CA THR A 62 -13.55 8.86 -6.24
C THR A 62 -14.22 8.03 -5.15
N LEU A 63 -13.62 6.92 -4.74
CA LEU A 63 -14.15 6.05 -3.69
C LEU A 63 -13.94 6.65 -2.29
N ASP A 64 -12.83 7.37 -2.11
CA ASP A 64 -12.50 8.07 -0.86
C ASP A 64 -13.30 9.37 -0.65
N GLU A 65 -13.94 9.88 -1.71
CA GLU A 65 -14.77 11.07 -1.64
C GLU A 65 -15.93 10.89 -0.65
N ARG A 66 -16.17 11.93 0.18
CA ARG A 66 -17.18 11.91 1.23
C ARG A 66 -18.55 12.28 0.69
N ILE A 67 -19.55 11.49 1.03
CA ILE A 67 -20.96 11.75 0.76
C ILE A 67 -21.78 11.71 2.05
N THR A 68 -22.80 12.55 2.13
CA THR A 68 -23.77 12.53 3.22
C THR A 68 -24.88 11.54 2.93
N ILE A 69 -25.04 10.56 3.81
CA ILE A 69 -26.09 9.54 3.75
C ILE A 69 -27.00 9.69 4.96
N ARG A 70 -28.28 9.40 4.76
CA ARG A 70 -29.29 9.40 5.81
C ARG A 70 -29.61 7.97 6.25
N GLU A 71 -29.25 7.66 7.48
CA GLU A 71 -29.59 6.41 8.17
C GLU A 71 -30.79 6.67 9.09
N GLY A 72 -32.00 6.56 8.54
CA GLY A 72 -33.26 6.83 9.25
C GLY A 72 -33.37 8.28 9.74
N LYS A 73 -33.20 8.49 11.06
CA LYS A 73 -33.23 9.83 11.69
C LYS A 73 -31.87 10.52 11.78
N ARG A 74 -30.76 9.84 11.47
CA ARG A 74 -29.40 10.41 11.57
C ARG A 74 -28.82 10.61 10.17
N THR A 75 -28.11 11.72 10.00
CA THR A 75 -27.34 12.00 8.78
C THR A 75 -25.86 11.87 9.13
N ARG A 76 -25.11 11.11 8.33
CA ARG A 76 -23.68 10.88 8.54
C ARG A 76 -22.91 11.10 7.24
N SER A 77 -21.68 11.59 7.36
CA SER A 77 -20.76 11.75 6.24
C SER A 77 -19.81 10.55 6.17
N VAL A 78 -19.94 9.75 5.12
CA VAL A 78 -19.17 8.50 4.90
C VAL A 78 -18.50 8.54 3.54
N SER A 79 -17.46 7.72 3.31
CA SER A 79 -16.88 7.61 1.97
C SER A 79 -17.85 6.92 1.00
N LYS A 80 -17.69 7.12 -0.32
CA LYS A 80 -18.50 6.38 -1.30
C LYS A 80 -18.25 4.87 -1.21
N LEU A 81 -17.04 4.46 -0.87
CA LEU A 81 -16.73 3.05 -0.62
C LEU A 81 -17.59 2.50 0.53
N ASP A 82 -17.57 3.17 1.68
CA ASP A 82 -18.36 2.75 2.85
C ASP A 82 -19.85 2.73 2.53
N ALA A 83 -20.32 3.71 1.77
CA ALA A 83 -21.70 3.78 1.29
C ALA A 83 -22.14 2.54 0.51
N ILE A 84 -21.29 2.10 -0.42
CA ILE A 84 -21.54 0.93 -1.26
C ILE A 84 -21.60 -0.33 -0.38
N ILE A 85 -20.65 -0.49 0.55
CA ILE A 85 -20.63 -1.64 1.47
C ILE A 85 -21.90 -1.65 2.34
N LEU A 86 -22.27 -0.51 2.92
CA LEU A 86 -23.48 -0.39 3.72
C LEU A 86 -24.74 -0.73 2.91
N ALA A 87 -24.82 -0.29 1.65
CA ALA A 87 -25.94 -0.61 0.77
C ALA A 87 -26.02 -2.12 0.48
N ILE A 88 -24.89 -2.78 0.20
CA ILE A 88 -24.84 -4.23 -0.03
C ILE A 88 -25.28 -5.00 1.21
N ILE A 89 -24.79 -4.62 2.39
CA ILE A 89 -25.18 -5.27 3.65
C ILE A 89 -26.67 -5.05 3.93
N ALA A 90 -27.19 -3.83 3.76
CA ALA A 90 -28.60 -3.52 3.98
C ALA A 90 -29.51 -4.32 3.02
N ASP A 91 -29.12 -4.43 1.75
CA ASP A 91 -29.82 -5.22 0.74
C ASP A 91 -29.78 -6.72 1.06
N PHE A 92 -28.63 -7.23 1.46
CA PHE A 92 -28.47 -8.63 1.89
C PHE A 92 -29.36 -8.95 3.10
N LEU A 93 -29.33 -8.13 4.15
CA LEU A 93 -30.16 -8.32 5.35
C LEU A 93 -31.66 -8.22 5.03
N GLY A 94 -32.04 -7.30 4.14
CA GLY A 94 -33.42 -7.19 3.67
C GLY A 94 -33.90 -8.42 2.89
N ARG A 95 -33.01 -9.07 2.12
CA ARG A 95 -33.33 -10.25 1.32
C ARG A 95 -33.28 -11.57 2.11
N HIS A 96 -32.31 -11.73 3.00
CA HIS A 96 -32.07 -13.01 3.66
C HIS A 96 -32.78 -13.17 5.00
N GLY A 97 -33.34 -12.10 5.57
CA GLY A 97 -34.00 -12.14 6.88
C GLY A 97 -32.99 -12.42 8.00
N ASN A 98 -33.13 -11.75 9.13
CA ASN A 98 -32.32 -12.04 10.31
C ASN A 98 -32.72 -13.40 10.89
N GLN A 99 -32.17 -14.50 10.37
CA GLN A 99 -32.25 -15.84 10.97
C GLN A 99 -31.16 -16.03 12.04
N ALA A 100 -30.65 -14.94 12.61
CA ALA A 100 -29.77 -15.01 13.76
C ALA A 100 -30.66 -15.17 15.00
N GLU A 101 -31.00 -16.43 15.31
CA GLU A 101 -31.42 -16.80 16.66
C GLU A 101 -30.41 -16.19 17.65
N PRO A 102 -30.85 -15.43 18.66
CA PRO A 102 -29.95 -14.99 19.72
C PRO A 102 -29.41 -16.27 20.36
N THR A 103 -28.15 -16.60 20.10
CA THR A 103 -27.45 -17.68 20.77
C THR A 103 -27.51 -17.38 22.26
N GLN A 104 -28.43 -18.04 22.97
CA GLN A 104 -28.50 -17.99 24.41
C GLN A 104 -27.11 -18.39 24.94
N PRO A 105 -26.50 -17.61 25.84
CA PRO A 105 -25.31 -18.09 26.53
C PRO A 105 -25.71 -19.40 27.24
N PRO A 106 -24.87 -20.46 27.18
CA PRO A 106 -25.23 -21.73 27.79
C PRO A 106 -25.50 -21.52 29.28
N GLU A 107 -26.75 -21.76 29.67
CA GLU A 107 -27.20 -21.82 31.05
C GLU A 107 -26.43 -22.93 31.78
N SER A 108 -25.98 -22.60 32.99
CA SER A 108 -25.68 -23.47 34.12
C SER A 108 -25.33 -24.93 33.81
N ASN A 109 -24.05 -25.28 33.96
CA ASN A 109 -23.70 -26.65 34.35
C ASN A 109 -23.15 -26.62 35.78
N GLU A 110 -23.97 -27.15 36.68
CA GLU A 110 -23.64 -27.44 38.07
C GLU A 110 -22.38 -28.30 38.11
N LYS A 111 -21.41 -27.88 38.93
CA LYS A 111 -20.25 -28.73 39.23
C LYS A 111 -20.74 -29.93 40.07
N PRO A 112 -20.40 -31.17 39.70
CA PRO A 112 -20.69 -32.33 40.52
C PRO A 112 -19.84 -32.33 41.79
N GLU A 113 -20.49 -32.72 42.89
CA GLU A 113 -19.90 -33.01 44.20
C GLU A 113 -18.58 -33.79 44.05
N THR A 114 -17.47 -33.13 44.37
CA THR A 114 -16.20 -33.81 44.62
C THR A 114 -16.19 -34.15 46.09
N GLY A 115 -16.37 -35.43 46.38
CA GLY A 115 -16.25 -35.96 47.74
C GLY A 115 -14.84 -35.74 48.28
N GLU A 116 -14.72 -34.87 49.27
CA GLU A 116 -13.60 -34.87 50.19
C GLU A 116 -13.95 -35.77 51.37
N ALA A 117 -13.26 -36.90 51.42
CA ALA A 117 -13.23 -37.78 52.57
C ALA A 117 -12.37 -37.12 53.67
N GLU A 118 -13.03 -36.57 54.70
CA GLU A 118 -12.43 -36.40 56.02
C GLU A 118 -13.10 -37.37 57.01
N PRO A 119 -12.33 -38.20 57.74
CA PRO A 119 -12.89 -39.13 58.71
C PRO A 119 -13.19 -38.42 60.05
N PRO A 120 -14.43 -38.40 60.57
CA PRO A 120 -14.66 -37.96 61.92
C PRO A 120 -14.29 -39.07 62.93
N SER A 121 -13.28 -38.73 63.71
CA SER A 121 -12.89 -39.17 65.04
C SER A 121 -13.86 -40.10 65.79
N LYS A 122 -13.30 -41.20 66.29
CA LYS A 122 -13.91 -42.12 67.26
C LYS A 122 -14.24 -41.38 68.55
N GLU A 123 -15.53 -41.22 68.84
CA GLU A 123 -16.02 -40.80 70.15
C GLU A 123 -16.12 -42.03 71.06
N ILE A 124 -15.23 -42.07 72.06
CA ILE A 124 -15.18 -43.09 73.11
C ILE A 124 -16.29 -42.77 74.10
N LYS A 125 -17.15 -43.75 74.35
CA LYS A 125 -18.21 -43.71 75.35
C LYS A 125 -17.60 -43.66 76.75
N GLU A 126 -17.75 -42.55 77.46
CA GLU A 126 -17.68 -42.55 78.92
C GLU A 126 -19.07 -42.88 79.48
N THR A 127 -19.18 -44.09 80.01
CA THR A 127 -20.21 -44.50 80.95
C THR A 127 -19.92 -43.84 82.29
N LYS A 128 -20.79 -42.93 82.73
CA LYS A 128 -20.87 -42.51 84.13
C LYS A 128 -22.03 -43.24 84.79
N SER A 129 -21.69 -44.23 85.60
CA SER A 129 -22.39 -44.59 86.82
C SER A 129 -21.40 -45.18 87.81
#